data_AF-X0UBM7-F1
#
_entry.id   AF-X0UBM7-F1
#
_cell.length_a   1.000
_cell.length_b   1.000
_cell.length_c   1.000
_cell.angle_alpha   90.00
_cell.angle_beta   90.00
_cell.angle_gamma   90.00
#
_symmetry.space_group_name_H-M   'P 1'
#
loop_
_entity.id
_entity.type
_entity.pdbx_description
1 polymer ?
#
loop_
_entity_poly.entity_id
_entity_poly.type
_entity_poly.pdbx_seq_one_letter_code
_entity_poly.pdbx_strand_id
1 'polypeptide(L)' 'IQRNQEESIEDLIRNLQILEKMSKIYEIFIIVNNHFQGNAPESVNLLKKRLNLPLKEFNQQKKLSDYL' A
#
# COMPACT_ATOMS: atom_id res chain seq x y z
N ILE A 1 -7.29 1.75 -19.75
CA ILE A 1 -8.39 1.71 -18.75
C ILE A 1 -7.79 2.16 -17.44
N GLN A 2 -8.01 3.41 -17.05
CA GLN A 2 -7.44 4.00 -15.84
C GLN A 2 -8.37 3.60 -14.68
N ARG A 3 -7.97 2.64 -13.84
CA ARG A 3 -8.71 2.35 -12.60
C ARG A 3 -8.58 3.55 -11.67
N ASN A 4 -9.67 3.92 -11.02
CA ASN A 4 -9.63 4.98 -10.01
C ASN A 4 -8.74 4.51 -8.85
N GLN A 5 -7.82 5.37 -8.40
CA GLN A 5 -6.91 5.05 -7.29
C GLN A 5 -7.70 4.72 -6.02
N GLU A 6 -8.82 5.41 -5.83
CA GLU A 6 -9.73 5.20 -4.70
C GLU A 6 -10.33 3.79 -4.72
N GLU A 7 -10.85 3.34 -5.86
CA GLU A 7 -11.40 1.98 -6.02
C GLU A 7 -10.33 0.91 -5.74
N SER A 8 -9.09 1.15 -6.19
CA SER A 8 -7.99 0.20 -5.97
C SER A 8 -7.59 0.11 -4.50
N ILE A 9 -7.71 1.22 -3.75
CA ILE A 9 -7.45 1.24 -2.30
C ILE A 9 -8.58 0.54 -1.55
N GLU A 10 -9.84 0.79 -1.90
CA GLU A 10 -10.99 0.13 -1.28
C GLU A 10 -10.96 -1.40 -1.51
N ASP A 11 -10.62 -1.84 -2.73
CA ASP A 11 -10.42 -3.25 -3.05
C ASP A 11 -9.29 -3.87 -2.20
N LEU A 12 -8.18 -3.16 -2.01
CA LEU A 12 -7.08 -3.61 -1.16
C LEU A 12 -7.54 -3.74 0.30
N ILE A 13 -8.23 -2.75 0.86
CA ILE A 13 -8.74 -2.78 2.24
C ILE A 13 -9.68 -3.98 2.43
N ARG A 14 -10.60 -4.21 1.48
CA ARG A 14 -11.50 -5.36 1.53
C ARG A 14 -10.74 -6.69 1.53
N ASN A 15 -9.70 -6.82 0.71
CA ASN A 15 -8.88 -8.03 0.67
C ASN A 15 -8.12 -8.23 1.99
N LEU A 16 -7.59 -7.17 2.60
CA LEU A 16 -6.93 -7.25 3.91
C LEU A 16 -7.89 -7.75 4.99
N GLN A 17 -9.12 -7.24 5.05
CA GLN A 17 -10.13 -7.71 6.00
C GLN A 17 -10.51 -9.19 5.84
N ILE A 18 -10.43 -9.72 4.61
CA ILE A 18 -10.64 -11.15 4.35
C ILE A 18 -9.44 -11.95 4.88
N LEU A 19 -8.22 -11.50 4.59
CA LEU A 19 -6.99 -12.16 5.02
C LEU A 19 -6.83 -12.16 6.55
N GLU A 20 -7.16 -11.07 7.23
CA GLU A 20 -7.13 -10.97 8.70
C GLU A 20 -8.05 -11.98 9.40
N LYS A 21 -9.14 -12.39 8.74
CA LYS A 21 -10.07 -13.41 9.28
C LYS A 21 -9.56 -14.83 9.11
N MET A 22 -8.48 -15.05 8.36
CA MET A 22 -7.91 -16.38 8.14
C MET A 22 -6.92 -16.71 9.26
N SER A 23 -7.17 -17.79 10.01
CA SER A 23 -6.40 -18.20 11.20
C SER A 23 -4.94 -18.61 10.97
N LYS A 24 -4.42 -18.46 9.74
CA LYS A 24 -3.07 -18.89 9.33
C LYS A 24 -2.21 -17.76 8.77
N ILE A 25 -2.70 -16.52 8.77
CA ILE A 25 -1.95 -15.37 8.28
C ILE A 25 -1.43 -14.59 9.49
N TYR A 26 -0.11 -14.53 9.61
CA TYR A 26 0.57 -13.86 10.72
C TYR A 26 1.14 -12.49 10.33
N GLU A 27 1.43 -12.30 9.03
CA GLU A 27 2.01 -11.07 8.52
C GLU A 27 1.58 -10.84 7.07
N ILE A 28 1.38 -9.57 6.69
CA ILE A 28 1.03 -9.15 5.33
C ILE A 28 2.03 -8.10 4.87
N PHE A 29 2.72 -8.38 3.77
CA PHE A 29 3.65 -7.45 3.16
C PHE A 29 3.02 -6.82 1.91
N ILE A 30 2.96 -5.49 1.87
CA ILE A 30 2.35 -4.73 0.77
C ILE A 30 3.45 -4.00 0.00
N ILE A 31 3.55 -4.27 -1.31
CA ILE A 31 4.48 -3.59 -2.22
C ILE A 31 3.68 -2.63 -3.10
N VAL A 32 3.91 -1.34 -2.96
CA VAL A 32 3.29 -0.31 -3.80
C VAL A 32 4.24 0.03 -4.95
N ASN A 33 3.88 -0.40 -6.16
CA ASN A 33 4.62 -0.09 -7.38
C ASN A 33 3.76 0.77 -8.33
N ASN A 34 3.71 2.07 -8.08
CA ASN A 34 2.93 3.00 -8.90
C ASN A 34 3.72 3.50 -10.11
N HIS A 35 3.75 2.67 -11.15
CA HIS A 35 4.37 3.01 -12.44
C HIS A 35 3.56 4.03 -13.27
N PHE A 36 2.27 4.24 -12.96
CA PHE A 36 1.34 4.98 -13.83
C PHE A 36 0.92 6.39 -13.35
N GLN A 37 1.11 6.75 -12.08
CA GLN A 37 0.61 8.02 -11.51
C GLN A 37 1.68 8.86 -10.79
N GLY A 38 2.97 8.54 -10.98
CA GLY A 38 4.06 9.49 -10.75
C GLY A 38 4.56 9.68 -9.31
N ASN A 39 3.91 9.14 -8.27
CA ASN A 39 4.47 9.25 -6.92
C ASN A 39 4.06 8.11 -5.96
N ALA A 40 4.86 7.04 -5.93
CA ALA A 40 4.65 5.93 -4.98
C ALA A 40 4.62 6.35 -3.48
N PRO A 41 5.45 7.31 -3.01
CA PRO A 41 5.40 7.77 -1.62
C PRO A 41 4.04 8.30 -1.17
N GLU A 42 3.36 9.07 -2.03
CA GLU A 42 2.03 9.64 -1.72
C GLU A 42 0.99 8.54 -1.52
N SER A 43 0.97 7.56 -2.42
CA SER A 43 0.03 6.42 -2.33
C SER A 43 0.30 5.55 -1.10
N VAL A 44 1.57 5.39 -0.71
CA VAL A 44 1.94 4.71 0.54
C VAL A 44 1.44 5.49 1.75
N ASN A 45 1.63 6.81 1.78
CA ASN A 45 1.16 7.65 2.89
C ASN A 45 -0.36 7.63 3.01
N LEU A 46 -1.09 7.70 1.90
CA LEU A 46 -2.55 7.57 1.86
C LEU A 46 -3.00 6.21 2.38
N LEU A 47 -2.36 5.12 1.92
CA LEU A 47 -2.66 3.77 2.38
C LEU A 47 -2.40 3.62 3.90
N LYS A 48 -1.29 4.14 4.40
CA LYS A 48 -0.96 4.12 5.84
C LYS A 48 -1.99 4.86 6.67
N LYS A 49 -2.46 6.02 6.18
CA LYS A 49 -3.54 6.78 6.83
C LYS A 49 -4.85 5.98 6.87
N ARG A 50 -5.21 5.30 5.78
CA ARG A 50 -6.42 4.45 5.71
C ARG A 50 -6.36 3.22 6.60
N LEU A 51 -5.19 2.60 6.71
CA LEU A 51 -4.96 1.43 7.56
C LEU A 51 -4.60 1.78 9.01
N ASN A 52 -4.60 3.07 9.37
CA ASN A 52 -4.19 3.57 10.68
C ASN A 52 -2.81 3.03 11.14
N LEU A 53 -1.88 2.90 10.20
CA LEU A 53 -0.52 2.40 10.46
C LEU A 53 0.40 3.53 10.94
N PRO A 54 1.43 3.23 11.75
CA PRO A 54 2.37 4.24 12.23
C PRO A 54 2.98 5.10 11.10
N LEU A 55 2.75 6.40 11.18
CA LEU A 55 3.14 7.40 10.16
C LEU A 55 4.62 7.78 10.29
N LYS A 56 5.53 6.87 9.89
CA LYS A 56 6.78 7.31 9.27
C LYS A 56 6.47 7.68 7.82
N GLU A 57 6.38 8.96 7.52
CA GLU A 57 6.08 9.43 6.16
C GLU A 57 7.18 9.00 5.18
N PHE A 58 6.75 8.54 4.02
CA PHE A 58 7.63 8.32 2.89
C PHE A 58 7.75 9.63 2.12
N ASN A 59 8.94 10.23 2.18
CA ASN A 59 9.22 11.51 1.50
C ASN A 59 10.11 11.32 0.26
N GLN A 60 10.56 10.10 0.01
CA GLN A 60 11.45 9.75 -1.10
C GLN A 60 11.00 8.43 -1.72
N GLN A 61 11.01 8.36 -3.05
CA GLN A 61 10.83 7.10 -3.76
C GLN A 61 12.07 6.24 -3.56
N LYS A 62 11.88 5.08 -2.92
CA LYS A 62 12.95 4.11 -2.78
C LYS A 62 13.12 3.30 -4.05
N LYS A 63 14.36 3.09 -4.46
CA LYS A 63 14.74 2.16 -5.52
C LYS A 63 15.03 0.80 -4.92
N LEU A 64 14.96 -0.25 -5.72
CA LEU A 64 15.37 -1.59 -5.29
C LEU A 64 16.85 -1.61 -4.83
N SER A 65 17.69 -0.76 -5.41
CA SER A 65 19.09 -0.57 -5.00
C SER A 65 19.27 -0.04 -3.59
N ASP A 66 18.26 0.60 -2.99
CA ASP A 66 18.38 1.14 -1.62
C ASP A 66 18.31 0.03 -0.55
N TYR A 67 18.10 -1.21 -0.98
CA TYR A 67 17.98 -2.40 -0.13
C TYR A 67 19.08 -3.44 -0.40
N LEU A 68 20.05 -3.13 -1.28
CA LEU A 68 21.27 -3.92 -1.52
C LEU A 68 22.40 -3.36 -0.65
#